data_AF-A0A0X8LAB3-F1
#
_entry.id   AF-A0A0X8LAB3-F1
#
_cell.length_a   1.000
_cell.length_b   1.000
_cell.length_c   1.000
_cell.angle_alpha   90.00
_cell.angle_beta   90.00
_cell.angle_gamma   90.00
#
_symmetry.space_group_name_H-M   'P 1'
#
loop_
_entity.id
_entity.type
_entity.pdbx_description
1 polymer ?
#
loop_
_entity_poly.entity_id
_entity_poly.type
_entity_poly.pdbx_seq_one_letter_code
_entity_poly.pdbx_strand_id
1 'polypeptide(L)'
;MLPPTQFIPLAEETGLIEPIGEWVLRTACAQAAAWHSSGLPALRMGINVSARQFNNPSLESVVAQVLADCGLAPEQLELEITESLSMKDPEESIRILASFKALGIGIAIDDFGTGYSNLVYLRRFRVRRIKLDRSFVSELGSESSSHAIVEAIVAMAHKLDLQVVAEGVETAEQREHLLRYGCDELQGFWFSRPVDAATCGSLLLCEIKPDNERAKA
;
A
#
# COMPACT_ATOMS: atom_id res chain seq x y z
N MET A 1 12.93 19.81 -2.54
CA MET A 1 11.82 18.97 -3.03
C MET A 1 10.50 19.57 -2.54
N LEU A 2 9.46 19.51 -3.36
CA LEU A 2 8.08 19.83 -2.96
C LEU A 2 7.42 18.54 -2.46
N PRO A 3 6.89 18.47 -1.22
CA PRO A 3 6.30 17.25 -0.70
C PRO A 3 4.96 16.93 -1.39
N PRO A 4 4.59 15.64 -1.55
CA PRO A 4 3.33 15.23 -2.16
C PRO A 4 2.09 15.89 -1.56
N THR A 5 2.08 16.08 -0.23
CA THR A 5 0.98 16.72 0.50
C THR A 5 0.72 18.17 0.08
N GLN A 6 1.66 18.85 -0.58
CA GLN A 6 1.48 20.22 -1.06
C GLN A 6 0.99 20.31 -2.50
N PHE A 7 1.31 19.33 -3.37
CA PHE A 7 0.96 19.42 -4.79
C PHE A 7 -0.15 18.46 -5.23
N ILE A 8 -0.36 17.34 -4.53
CA ILE A 8 -1.42 16.38 -4.90
C ILE A 8 -2.81 17.02 -4.87
N PRO A 9 -3.22 17.77 -3.81
CA PRO A 9 -4.55 18.41 -3.81
C PRO A 9 -4.75 19.35 -4.99
N LEU A 10 -3.73 20.16 -5.31
CA LEU A 10 -3.78 21.07 -6.47
C LEU A 10 -3.83 20.29 -7.79
N ALA A 11 -3.10 19.17 -7.91
CA ALA A 11 -3.15 18.31 -9.08
C ALA A 11 -4.52 17.66 -9.27
N GLU A 12 -5.21 17.29 -8.18
CA GLU A 12 -6.57 16.76 -8.23
C GLU A 12 -7.57 17.82 -8.69
N GLU A 13 -7.51 19.03 -8.12
CA GLU A 13 -8.37 20.16 -8.49
C GLU A 13 -8.19 20.57 -9.95
N THR A 14 -6.94 20.62 -10.44
CA THR A 14 -6.62 21.02 -11.81
C THR A 14 -6.72 19.89 -12.84
N GLY A 15 -6.84 18.64 -12.39
CA GLY A 15 -6.84 17.45 -13.25
C GLY A 15 -5.46 16.99 -13.72
N LEU A 16 -4.39 17.66 -13.29
CA LEU A 16 -3.01 17.20 -13.52
C LEU A 16 -2.69 15.88 -12.80
N ILE A 17 -3.53 15.44 -11.85
CA ILE A 17 -3.34 14.16 -11.18
C ILE A 17 -3.45 12.96 -12.13
N GLU A 18 -4.22 13.08 -13.22
CA GLU A 18 -4.37 12.01 -14.21
C GLU A 18 -3.05 11.76 -14.97
N PRO A 19 -2.43 12.75 -15.65
CA PRO A 19 -1.15 12.55 -16.31
C PRO A 19 0.00 12.28 -15.33
N ILE A 20 -0.01 12.87 -14.12
CA ILE A 20 0.97 12.54 -13.07
C ILE A 20 0.86 11.07 -12.68
N GLY A 21 -0.37 10.59 -12.46
CA GLY A 21 -0.63 9.23 -12.06
C GLY A 21 -0.26 8.20 -13.13
N GLU A 22 -0.53 8.47 -14.41
CA GLU A 22 -0.03 7.63 -15.51
C GLU A 22 1.50 7.60 -15.54
N TRP A 23 2.15 8.75 -15.37
CA TRP A 23 3.61 8.84 -15.29
C TRP A 23 4.16 8.03 -14.10
N VAL A 24 3.53 8.11 -12.92
CA VAL A 24 3.90 7.31 -11.75
C VAL A 24 3.77 5.82 -12.03
N LEU A 25 2.62 5.38 -12.58
CA LEU A 25 2.37 3.98 -12.95
C LEU A 25 3.46 3.46 -13.89
N ARG A 26 3.74 4.17 -14.99
CA ARG A 26 4.78 3.78 -15.96
C ARG A 26 6.15 3.71 -15.33
N THR A 27 6.53 4.72 -14.57
CA THR A 27 7.86 4.82 -13.96
C THR A 27 8.09 3.71 -12.93
N ALA A 28 7.12 3.49 -12.05
CA ALA A 28 7.20 2.46 -11.02
C ALA A 28 7.17 1.04 -11.61
N CYS A 29 6.29 0.77 -12.57
CA CYS A 29 6.22 -0.55 -13.22
C CYS A 29 7.49 -0.86 -14.01
N ALA A 30 8.03 0.11 -14.77
CA ALA A 30 9.29 -0.05 -15.47
C ALA A 30 10.45 -0.31 -14.50
N GLN A 31 10.48 0.39 -13.36
CA GLN A 31 11.50 0.19 -12.34
C GLN A 31 11.43 -1.20 -11.71
N ALA A 32 10.22 -1.69 -11.39
CA ALA A 32 10.02 -3.04 -10.86
C ALA A 32 10.47 -4.12 -11.87
N ALA A 33 10.14 -3.95 -13.15
CA ALA A 33 10.57 -4.85 -14.21
C ALA A 33 12.10 -4.83 -14.41
N ALA A 34 12.72 -3.65 -14.32
CA ALA A 34 14.18 -3.50 -14.39
C ALA A 34 14.89 -4.17 -13.20
N TRP A 35 14.33 -4.05 -12.00
CA TRP A 35 14.85 -4.76 -10.82
C TRP A 35 14.79 -6.27 -11.00
N HIS A 36 13.63 -6.81 -11.42
CA HIS A 36 13.47 -8.23 -11.70
C HIS A 36 14.47 -8.71 -12.78
N SER A 37 14.60 -7.97 -13.87
CA SER A 37 15.54 -8.28 -14.96
C SER A 37 17.02 -8.25 -14.52
N SER A 38 17.32 -7.53 -13.44
CA SER A 38 18.66 -7.45 -12.84
C SER A 38 18.95 -8.57 -11.83
N GLY A 39 18.03 -9.54 -11.68
CA GLY A 39 18.18 -10.67 -10.76
C GLY A 39 17.74 -10.38 -9.32
N LEU A 40 17.08 -9.25 -9.06
CA LEU A 40 16.43 -9.00 -7.78
C LEU A 40 15.21 -9.91 -7.60
N PRO A 41 14.83 -10.23 -6.34
CA PRO A 41 13.64 -11.01 -6.08
C PRO A 41 12.41 -10.36 -6.72
N ALA A 42 11.41 -11.18 -7.05
CA ALA A 42 10.11 -10.68 -7.45
C ALA A 42 9.50 -9.91 -6.28
N LEU A 43 9.28 -8.61 -6.47
CA LEU A 43 8.71 -7.72 -5.47
C LEU A 43 7.30 -7.33 -5.86
N ARG A 44 6.55 -6.90 -4.85
CA ARG A 44 5.29 -6.22 -5.01
C ARG A 44 5.52 -4.71 -5.04
N MET A 45 5.03 -4.05 -6.09
CA MET A 45 5.08 -2.60 -6.27
C MET A 45 3.71 -2.01 -5.88
N GLY A 46 3.64 -1.37 -4.70
CA GLY A 46 2.46 -0.63 -4.25
C GLY A 46 2.40 0.77 -4.84
N ILE A 47 1.28 1.15 -5.44
CA ILE A 47 1.07 2.47 -6.06
C ILE A 47 -0.26 3.05 -5.59
N ASN A 48 -0.18 4.22 -4.96
CA ASN A 48 -1.34 5.01 -4.55
C ASN A 48 -2.13 5.53 -5.76
N VAL A 49 -3.45 5.34 -5.73
CA VAL A 49 -4.39 5.81 -6.76
C VAL A 49 -5.29 6.89 -6.18
N SER A 50 -5.27 8.07 -6.81
CA SER A 50 -6.15 9.17 -6.43
C SER A 50 -7.63 8.86 -6.68
N ALA A 51 -8.51 9.56 -5.97
CA ALA A 51 -9.96 9.42 -6.16
C ALA A 51 -10.39 9.76 -7.60
N ARG A 52 -9.74 10.75 -8.21
CA ARG A 52 -10.03 11.17 -9.58
C ARG A 52 -9.62 10.11 -10.61
N GLN A 53 -8.45 9.49 -10.43
CA GLN A 53 -8.01 8.39 -11.30
C GLN A 53 -8.88 7.15 -11.15
N PHE A 54 -9.24 6.78 -9.92
CA PHE A 54 -10.07 5.59 -9.65
C PHE A 54 -11.43 5.67 -10.34
N ASN A 55 -12.01 6.87 -10.40
CA ASN A 55 -13.29 7.11 -11.09
C ASN A 55 -13.13 7.35 -12.60
N ASN A 56 -11.89 7.34 -13.15
CA ASN A 56 -11.67 7.48 -14.57
C ASN A 56 -11.93 6.12 -15.27
N PRO A 57 -12.90 6.02 -16.20
CA PRO A 57 -13.18 4.78 -16.91
C PRO A 57 -12.01 4.21 -17.71
N SER A 58 -11.00 5.03 -18.05
CA SER A 58 -9.82 4.56 -18.78
C SER A 58 -8.76 3.92 -17.89
N LEU A 59 -8.84 4.03 -16.56
CA LEU A 59 -7.76 3.61 -15.65
C LEU A 59 -7.37 2.14 -15.87
N GLU A 60 -8.35 1.24 -16.01
CA GLU A 60 -8.09 -0.18 -16.26
C GLU A 60 -7.27 -0.38 -17.54
N SER A 61 -7.68 0.26 -18.63
CA SER A 61 -6.99 0.17 -19.91
C SER A 61 -5.57 0.77 -19.85
N VAL A 62 -5.40 1.86 -19.11
CA VAL A 62 -4.08 2.48 -18.88
C VAL A 62 -3.18 1.52 -18.12
N VAL A 63 -3.64 0.95 -16.99
CA VAL A 63 -2.85 0.01 -16.19
C VAL A 63 -2.48 -1.23 -17.00
N ALA A 64 -3.43 -1.81 -17.73
CA ALA A 64 -3.16 -2.96 -18.59
C ALA A 64 -2.09 -2.65 -19.66
N GLN A 65 -2.18 -1.48 -20.30
CA GLN A 65 -1.19 -1.05 -21.28
C GLN A 65 0.20 -0.84 -20.65
N VAL A 66 0.26 -0.21 -19.47
CA VAL A 66 1.53 0.00 -18.75
C VAL A 66 2.20 -1.32 -18.39
N LEU A 67 1.45 -2.29 -17.86
CA LEU A 67 1.97 -3.61 -17.53
C LEU A 67 2.52 -4.33 -18.77
N ALA A 68 1.80 -4.25 -19.89
CA ALA A 68 2.23 -4.81 -21.16
C ALA A 68 3.51 -4.13 -21.70
N ASP A 69 3.57 -2.80 -21.66
CA ASP A 69 4.72 -2.02 -22.14
C ASP A 69 6.00 -2.28 -21.32
N CYS A 70 5.85 -2.45 -20.01
CA CYS A 70 6.97 -2.67 -19.09
C CYS A 70 7.35 -4.14 -18.92
N GLY A 71 6.48 -5.07 -19.32
CA GLY A 71 6.67 -6.52 -19.10
C GLY A 71 6.60 -6.93 -17.62
N LEU A 72 5.90 -6.15 -16.78
CA LEU A 72 5.69 -6.50 -15.37
C LEU A 72 4.51 -7.46 -15.24
N ALA A 73 4.68 -8.56 -14.50
CA ALA A 73 3.58 -9.47 -14.24
C ALA A 73 2.49 -8.77 -13.39
N PRO A 74 1.20 -8.88 -13.71
CA PRO A 74 0.13 -8.17 -12.99
C PRO A 74 0.11 -8.43 -11.49
N GLU A 75 0.49 -9.63 -11.05
CA GLU A 75 0.53 -10.03 -9.64
C GLU A 75 1.60 -9.28 -8.83
N GLN A 76 2.54 -8.64 -9.53
CA GLN A 76 3.57 -7.80 -8.92
C GLN A 76 3.12 -6.35 -8.73
N LEU A 77 1.99 -5.93 -9.33
CA LEU A 77 1.42 -4.61 -9.11
C LEU A 77 0.34 -4.69 -8.02
N GLU A 78 0.38 -3.74 -7.10
CA GLU A 78 -0.70 -3.48 -6.15
C GLU A 78 -1.14 -2.02 -6.23
N LEU A 79 -2.43 -1.81 -6.46
CA LEU A 79 -3.03 -0.48 -6.37
C LEU A 79 -3.54 -0.24 -4.96
N GLU A 80 -3.18 0.90 -4.39
CA GLU A 80 -3.58 1.32 -3.05
C GLU A 80 -4.64 2.41 -3.20
N ILE A 81 -5.81 2.17 -2.60
CA ILE A 81 -6.93 3.12 -2.58
C ILE A 81 -7.31 3.44 -1.15
N THR A 82 -7.60 4.70 -0.84
CA THR A 82 -7.97 5.06 0.53
C THR A 82 -9.31 4.46 0.93
N GLU A 83 -9.49 4.20 2.23
CA GLU A 83 -10.74 3.73 2.81
C GLU A 83 -11.93 4.61 2.38
N SER A 84 -11.78 5.93 2.50
CA SER A 84 -12.82 6.90 2.16
C SER A 84 -13.23 6.84 0.69
N LEU A 85 -12.27 6.61 -0.22
CA LEU A 85 -12.55 6.43 -1.65
C LEU A 85 -13.37 5.17 -1.90
N SER A 86 -12.95 4.05 -1.31
CA SER A 86 -13.65 2.76 -1.47
C SER A 86 -15.10 2.80 -0.97
N MET A 87 -15.39 3.64 0.02
CA MET A 87 -16.72 3.73 0.66
C MET A 87 -17.64 4.78 0.04
N LYS A 88 -17.15 5.65 -0.85
CA LYS A 88 -17.96 6.74 -1.46
C LYS A 88 -19.08 6.20 -2.35
N ASP A 89 -18.76 5.23 -3.21
CA ASP A 89 -19.71 4.45 -3.99
C ASP A 89 -19.27 2.97 -3.93
N PRO A 90 -19.74 2.21 -2.93
CA PRO A 90 -19.27 0.85 -2.71
C PRO A 90 -19.63 -0.12 -3.83
N GLU A 91 -20.77 0.04 -4.49
CA GLU A 91 -21.16 -0.85 -5.59
C GLU A 91 -20.29 -0.60 -6.82
N GLU A 92 -20.01 0.67 -7.14
CA GLU A 92 -19.06 1.00 -8.20
C GLU A 92 -17.66 0.48 -7.90
N SER A 93 -17.21 0.70 -6.66
CA SER A 93 -15.90 0.24 -6.21
C SER A 93 -15.79 -1.27 -6.33
N ILE A 94 -16.81 -2.05 -5.95
CA ILE A 94 -16.83 -3.50 -6.15
C ILE A 94 -16.62 -3.88 -7.62
N ARG A 95 -17.28 -3.19 -8.56
CA ARG A 95 -17.14 -3.48 -9.99
C ARG A 95 -15.73 -3.20 -10.49
N ILE A 96 -15.16 -2.05 -10.13
CA ILE A 96 -13.80 -1.63 -10.53
C ILE A 96 -12.75 -2.56 -9.91
N LEU A 97 -12.86 -2.86 -8.62
CA LEU A 97 -11.92 -3.76 -7.95
C LEU A 97 -11.97 -5.19 -8.51
N ALA A 98 -13.15 -5.65 -8.92
CA ALA A 98 -13.30 -6.95 -9.56
C ALA A 98 -12.61 -7.00 -10.94
N SER A 99 -12.59 -5.90 -11.71
CA SER A 99 -11.92 -5.87 -13.01
C SER A 99 -10.40 -5.91 -12.87
N PHE A 100 -9.82 -5.14 -11.94
CA PHE A 100 -8.38 -5.23 -11.64
C PHE A 100 -7.98 -6.63 -11.16
N LYS A 101 -8.80 -7.25 -10.30
CA LYS A 101 -8.57 -8.62 -9.85
C LYS A 101 -8.62 -9.62 -11.01
N ALA A 102 -9.50 -9.44 -11.99
CA ALA A 102 -9.56 -10.30 -13.17
C ALA A 102 -8.29 -10.20 -14.04
N LEU A 103 -7.58 -9.07 -13.97
CA LEU A 103 -6.27 -8.88 -14.59
C LEU A 103 -5.11 -9.46 -13.76
N GLY A 104 -5.37 -9.96 -12.54
CA GLY A 104 -4.34 -10.48 -11.63
C GLY A 104 -3.70 -9.40 -10.73
N ILE A 105 -4.17 -8.16 -10.79
CA ILE A 105 -3.61 -7.02 -10.05
C ILE A 105 -4.08 -7.08 -8.58
N GLY A 106 -3.15 -6.87 -7.66
CA GLY A 106 -3.44 -6.73 -6.23
C GLY A 106 -4.13 -5.40 -5.91
N ILE A 107 -4.97 -5.41 -4.88
CA ILE A 107 -5.58 -4.20 -4.32
C ILE A 107 -5.38 -4.21 -2.80
N ALA A 108 -4.95 -3.06 -2.29
CA ALA A 108 -4.92 -2.76 -0.86
C ALA A 108 -5.82 -1.56 -0.54
N ILE A 109 -6.46 -1.60 0.63
CA ILE A 109 -7.15 -0.44 1.21
C ILE A 109 -6.15 0.32 2.09
N ASP A 110 -5.89 1.58 1.75
CA ASP A 110 -5.00 2.49 2.46
C ASP A 110 -5.74 3.33 3.51
N ASP A 111 -4.99 3.90 4.45
CA ASP A 111 -5.49 4.73 5.55
C ASP A 111 -6.59 4.06 6.40
N PHE A 112 -6.56 2.72 6.53
CA PHE A 112 -7.65 1.97 7.16
C PHE A 112 -7.80 2.30 8.64
N GLY A 113 -9.03 2.57 9.06
CA GLY A 113 -9.42 2.87 10.44
C GLY A 113 -9.61 4.37 10.70
N THR A 114 -9.22 5.24 9.78
CA THR A 114 -9.38 6.70 9.91
C THR A 114 -10.81 7.16 9.59
N GLY A 115 -11.60 6.32 8.92
CA GLY A 115 -12.97 6.59 8.51
C GLY A 115 -14.01 5.65 9.12
N TYR A 116 -15.22 5.72 8.57
CA TYR A 116 -16.30 4.79 8.91
C TYR A 116 -16.24 3.56 8.00
N SER A 117 -15.54 2.52 8.46
CA SER A 117 -15.48 1.25 7.76
C SER A 117 -16.81 0.51 7.84
N ASN A 118 -17.42 0.24 6.68
CA ASN A 118 -18.51 -0.71 6.59
C ASN A 118 -17.95 -2.11 6.32
N LEU A 119 -17.82 -2.92 7.37
CA LEU A 119 -17.29 -4.29 7.31
C LEU A 119 -18.05 -5.20 6.33
N VAL A 120 -19.33 -4.90 6.09
CA VAL A 120 -20.13 -5.62 5.08
C VAL A 120 -19.56 -5.40 3.68
N TYR A 121 -19.16 -4.18 3.35
CA TYR A 121 -18.56 -3.86 2.06
C TYR A 121 -17.11 -4.31 1.96
N LEU A 122 -16.33 -4.21 3.05
CA LEU A 122 -14.96 -4.72 3.08
C LEU A 122 -14.89 -6.20 2.69
N ARG A 123 -15.81 -7.02 3.22
CA ARG A 123 -15.93 -8.45 2.84
C ARG A 123 -16.26 -8.65 1.35
N ARG A 124 -16.96 -7.70 0.72
CA ARG A 124 -17.34 -7.76 -0.70
C ARG A 124 -16.27 -7.24 -1.65
N PHE A 125 -15.39 -6.33 -1.20
CA PHE A 125 -14.33 -5.76 -2.03
C PHE A 125 -13.29 -6.78 -2.50
N ARG A 126 -13.21 -7.96 -1.85
CA ARG A 126 -12.28 -9.06 -2.23
C ARG A 126 -10.83 -8.60 -2.41
N VAL A 127 -10.45 -7.56 -1.65
CA VAL A 127 -9.08 -7.02 -1.56
C VAL A 127 -8.15 -8.03 -0.91
N ARG A 128 -6.84 -7.80 -1.08
CA ARG A 128 -5.82 -8.70 -0.51
C ARG A 128 -5.30 -8.20 0.83
N ARG A 129 -5.23 -6.88 0.98
CA ARG A 129 -4.60 -6.22 2.12
C ARG A 129 -5.41 -5.03 2.61
N ILE A 130 -5.26 -4.76 3.90
CA ILE A 130 -5.52 -3.44 4.48
C ILE A 130 -4.21 -2.88 5.01
N LYS A 131 -4.05 -1.57 4.91
CA LYS A 131 -2.91 -0.82 5.45
C LYS A 131 -3.42 -0.01 6.63
N LEU A 132 -2.96 -0.36 7.83
CA LEU A 132 -3.29 0.32 9.07
C LEU A 132 -2.58 1.67 9.08
N ASP A 133 -3.36 2.76 9.20
CA ASP A 133 -2.83 4.12 9.16
C ASP A 133 -1.81 4.37 10.29
N ARG A 134 -0.82 5.20 9.98
CA ARG A 134 0.26 5.57 10.91
C ARG A 134 -0.23 6.22 12.20
N SER A 135 -1.40 6.87 12.23
CA SER A 135 -1.92 7.48 13.46
C SER A 135 -2.10 6.43 14.57
N PHE A 136 -2.68 5.27 14.25
CA PHE A 136 -2.84 4.17 15.20
C PHE A 136 -1.49 3.59 15.66
N VAL A 137 -0.54 3.46 14.72
CA VAL A 137 0.80 2.92 15.03
C VAL A 137 1.59 3.88 15.89
N SER A 138 1.48 5.19 15.65
CA SER A 138 2.22 6.22 16.38
C SER A 138 1.88 6.29 17.88
N GLU A 139 0.67 5.85 18.25
CA GLU A 139 0.18 5.82 19.63
C GLU A 139 0.50 4.50 20.38
N LEU A 140 1.07 3.51 19.68
CA LEU A 140 1.56 2.28 20.32
C LEU A 140 2.79 2.61 21.19
N GLY A 141 2.63 2.37 22.50
CA GLY A 141 3.63 2.63 23.55
C GLY A 141 3.16 3.66 24.59
N SER A 142 2.15 4.48 24.27
CA SER A 142 1.63 5.52 25.18
C SER A 142 0.21 5.26 25.66
N GLU A 143 -0.69 4.79 24.78
CA GLU A 143 -2.13 4.69 25.08
C GLU A 143 -2.67 3.26 24.98
N SER A 144 -3.38 2.82 26.02
CA SER A 144 -3.99 1.47 26.07
C SER A 144 -5.16 1.29 25.10
N SER A 145 -5.88 2.36 24.77
CA SER A 145 -6.95 2.38 23.77
C SER A 145 -6.44 2.02 22.37
N SER A 146 -5.29 2.59 21.97
CA SER A 146 -4.72 2.37 20.64
C SER A 146 -4.25 0.91 20.48
N HIS A 147 -3.76 0.28 21.56
CA HIS A 147 -3.45 -1.15 21.56
C HIS A 147 -4.69 -2.01 21.28
N ALA A 148 -5.81 -1.74 21.95
CA ALA A 148 -7.05 -2.49 21.77
C ALA A 148 -7.63 -2.33 20.35
N ILE A 149 -7.53 -1.13 19.77
CA ILE A 149 -8.00 -0.85 18.41
C ILE A 149 -7.13 -1.60 17.40
N VAL A 150 -5.81 -1.50 17.49
CA VAL A 150 -4.89 -2.20 16.57
C VAL A 150 -5.08 -3.70 16.64
N GLU A 151 -5.15 -4.28 17.84
CA GLU A 151 -5.39 -5.71 18.03
C GLU A 151 -6.74 -6.15 17.42
N ALA A 152 -7.80 -5.37 17.62
CA ALA A 152 -9.11 -5.65 17.05
C ALA A 152 -9.12 -5.58 15.51
N ILE A 153 -8.45 -4.58 14.92
CA ILE A 153 -8.34 -4.44 13.46
C ILE A 153 -7.58 -5.64 12.87
N VAL A 154 -6.46 -6.03 13.47
CA VAL A 154 -5.66 -7.16 12.99
C VAL A 154 -6.45 -8.46 13.06
N ALA A 155 -7.07 -8.73 14.21
CA ALA A 155 -7.90 -9.92 14.38
C ALA A 155 -9.06 -9.96 13.37
N MET A 156 -9.73 -8.83 13.15
CA MET A 156 -10.82 -8.72 12.18
C MET A 156 -10.33 -8.99 10.74
N ALA A 157 -9.22 -8.40 10.33
CA ALA A 157 -8.65 -8.58 9.00
C ALA A 157 -8.37 -10.05 8.71
N HIS A 158 -7.73 -10.75 9.64
CA HIS A 158 -7.47 -12.19 9.51
C HIS A 158 -8.75 -13.03 9.45
N LYS A 159 -9.81 -12.65 10.18
CA LYS A 159 -11.13 -13.32 10.08
C LYS A 159 -11.82 -13.10 8.74
N LEU A 160 -11.38 -12.10 7.97
CA LEU A 160 -11.85 -11.82 6.62
C LEU A 160 -10.86 -12.32 5.54
N ASP A 161 -9.86 -13.11 5.92
CA ASP A 161 -8.79 -13.62 5.06
C ASP A 161 -7.98 -12.49 4.38
N LEU A 162 -7.82 -11.36 5.07
CA LEU A 162 -7.04 -10.20 4.63
C LEU A 162 -5.69 -10.18 5.36
N GLN A 163 -4.64 -9.77 4.66
CA GLN A 163 -3.35 -9.46 5.27
C GLN A 163 -3.32 -8.01 5.78
N VAL A 164 -2.55 -7.75 6.83
CA VAL A 164 -2.41 -6.43 7.44
C VAL A 164 -0.99 -5.89 7.24
N VAL A 165 -0.91 -4.70 6.65
CA VAL A 165 0.33 -3.90 6.60
C VAL A 165 0.21 -2.80 7.64
N ALA A 166 1.15 -2.71 8.59
CA ALA A 166 1.18 -1.60 9.53
C ALA A 166 2.13 -0.50 9.05
N GLU A 167 1.61 0.72 8.88
CA GLU A 167 2.39 1.85 8.39
C GLU A 167 2.91 2.77 9.50
N GLY A 168 4.00 3.47 9.24
CA GLY A 168 4.57 4.43 10.18
C GLY A 168 5.26 3.79 11.39
N VAL A 169 5.82 2.59 11.23
CA VAL A 169 6.65 1.97 12.28
C VAL A 169 7.98 2.72 12.41
N GLU A 170 8.21 3.36 13.55
CA GLU A 170 9.39 4.18 13.83
C GLU A 170 10.24 3.66 14.99
N THR A 171 9.69 2.81 15.88
CA THR A 171 10.39 2.29 17.07
C THR A 171 10.39 0.77 17.17
N ALA A 172 11.36 0.22 17.91
CA ALA A 172 11.42 -1.21 18.24
C ALA A 172 10.17 -1.66 19.01
N GLU A 173 9.70 -0.83 19.93
CA GLU A 173 8.52 -1.11 20.75
C GLU A 173 7.27 -1.26 19.86
N GLN A 174 7.00 -0.30 18.96
CA GLN A 174 5.89 -0.38 18.01
C GLN A 174 5.94 -1.68 17.20
N ARG A 175 7.13 -2.03 16.68
CA ARG A 175 7.35 -3.27 15.95
C ARG A 175 7.02 -4.51 16.79
N GLU A 176 7.50 -4.59 18.03
CA GLU A 176 7.25 -5.73 18.92
C GLU A 176 5.77 -5.89 19.26
N HIS A 177 5.05 -4.78 19.46
CA HIS A 177 3.59 -4.81 19.62
C HIS A 177 2.89 -5.34 18.37
N LEU A 178 3.19 -4.79 17.19
CA LEU A 178 2.56 -5.20 15.93
C LEU A 178 2.82 -6.68 15.59
N LEU A 179 4.04 -7.17 15.84
CA LEU A 179 4.36 -8.60 15.68
C LEU A 179 3.58 -9.49 16.66
N ARG A 180 3.40 -9.05 17.91
CA ARG A 180 2.58 -9.78 18.89
C ARG A 180 1.11 -9.83 18.52
N TYR A 181 0.59 -8.78 17.90
CA TYR A 181 -0.79 -8.76 17.38
C TYR A 181 -0.96 -9.60 16.11
N GLY A 182 0.13 -9.97 15.47
CA GLY A 182 0.13 -10.81 14.27
C GLY A 182 0.09 -10.01 12.96
N CYS A 183 0.49 -8.74 12.93
CA CYS A 183 0.62 -7.99 11.67
C CYS A 183 1.53 -8.74 10.68
N ASP A 184 1.08 -8.86 9.44
CA ASP A 184 1.75 -9.64 8.40
C ASP A 184 2.98 -8.89 7.82
N GLU A 185 2.84 -7.58 7.63
CA GLU A 185 3.89 -6.74 7.06
C GLU A 185 4.00 -5.42 7.83
N LEU A 186 5.22 -4.86 7.89
CA LEU A 186 5.52 -3.63 8.61
C LEU A 186 6.26 -2.66 7.69
N GLN A 187 5.83 -1.40 7.67
CA GLN A 187 6.40 -0.34 6.86
C GLN A 187 6.66 0.90 7.73
N GLY A 188 7.86 1.47 7.63
CA GLY A 188 8.16 2.73 8.31
C GLY A 188 9.65 3.03 8.45
N PHE A 189 9.96 4.18 9.06
CA PHE A 189 11.32 4.70 9.19
C PHE A 189 12.22 3.86 10.08
N TRP A 190 11.65 2.96 10.90
CA TRP A 190 12.42 1.92 11.59
C TRP A 190 13.25 1.05 10.63
N PHE A 191 12.72 0.76 9.45
CA PHE A 191 13.39 -0.06 8.44
C PHE A 191 14.24 0.77 7.48
N SER A 192 13.62 1.78 6.89
CA SER A 192 14.27 2.72 5.97
C SER A 192 13.40 3.96 5.80
N ARG A 193 14.05 5.10 5.59
CA ARG A 193 13.36 6.25 4.98
C ARG A 193 13.09 5.96 3.49
N PRO A 194 12.17 6.70 2.83
CA PRO A 194 12.06 6.67 1.38
C PRO A 194 13.40 7.04 0.75
N VAL A 195 13.85 6.22 -0.20
CA VAL A 195 15.15 6.35 -0.88
C VAL A 195 14.94 6.30 -2.39
N ASP A 196 15.96 6.74 -3.14
CA ASP A 196 15.96 6.59 -4.59
C ASP A 196 16.05 5.11 -5.04
N ALA A 197 15.78 4.88 -6.33
CA ALA A 197 15.70 3.54 -6.89
C ALA A 197 17.04 2.76 -6.83
N ALA A 198 18.18 3.44 -6.94
CA ALA A 198 19.50 2.81 -6.89
C ALA A 198 19.83 2.32 -5.47
N THR A 199 19.55 3.16 -4.47
CA THR A 199 19.71 2.84 -3.06
C THR A 199 18.73 1.72 -2.66
N CYS A 200 17.47 1.78 -3.11
CA CYS A 200 16.50 0.71 -2.89
C CYS A 200 16.97 -0.63 -3.48
N GLY A 201 17.46 -0.64 -4.73
CA GLY A 201 18.03 -1.83 -5.34
C GLY A 201 19.18 -2.44 -4.53
N SER A 202 20.02 -1.59 -3.93
CA SER A 202 21.11 -2.04 -3.05
C SER A 202 20.60 -2.65 -1.73
N LEU A 203 19.55 -2.07 -1.14
CA LEU A 203 18.89 -2.61 0.05
C LEU A 203 18.25 -3.98 -0.20
N LEU A 204 17.70 -4.18 -1.40
CA LEU A 204 17.05 -5.43 -1.82
C LEU A 204 18.05 -6.58 -2.06
N LEU A 205 19.31 -6.27 -2.38
CA LEU A 205 20.40 -7.27 -2.52
C LEU A 205 20.97 -7.71 -1.18
N CYS A 206 21.01 -6.80 -0.21
CA CYS A 206 21.42 -7.15 1.14
C CYS A 206 20.33 -8.02 1.75
N GLU A 207 20.58 -9.32 1.90
CA GLU A 207 19.73 -10.19 2.72
C GLU A 207 19.41 -9.44 4.03
N ILE A 208 18.13 -9.28 4.32
CA ILE A 208 17.67 -8.76 5.61
C ILE A 208 18.13 -9.81 6.64
N LYS A 209 19.31 -9.59 7.22
CA LYS A 209 19.82 -10.44 8.28
C LYS A 209 18.75 -10.56 9.37
N PRO A 210 18.37 -11.77 9.81
CA PRO A 210 17.44 -11.93 10.91
C PRO A 210 17.97 -11.20 12.16
N ASP A 211 17.04 -10.63 12.92
CA ASP A 211 17.17 -9.63 14.00
C ASP A 211 18.31 -9.74 15.03
N ASN A 212 19.02 -10.87 15.13
CA ASN A 212 20.01 -11.08 16.18
C ASN A 212 21.26 -10.19 16.07
N GLU A 213 21.43 -9.39 15.01
CA GLU A 213 22.60 -8.52 14.83
C GLU A 213 22.31 -7.01 14.83
N ARG A 214 21.04 -6.57 14.80
CA ARG A 214 20.72 -5.12 14.75
C ARG A 214 20.61 -4.45 16.12
N ALA A 215 20.50 -5.22 17.20
CA ALA A 215 20.39 -4.69 18.58
C ALA A 215 21.73 -4.28 19.23
N LYS A 216 22.83 -4.14 18.47
CA LYS A 216 24.17 -3.83 19.00
C LYS A 216 24.96 -2.75 18.24
N ALA A 217 24.31 -1.87 17.49
CA ALA A 217 24.95 -0.69 16.91
C ALA A 217 24.33 0.59 17.45
#